data_AF-A0A434PY95-F1
#
_entry.id   AF-A0A434PY95-F1
#
_cell.length_a   1.000
_cell.length_b   1.000
_cell.length_c   1.000
_cell.angle_alpha   90.00
_cell.angle_beta   90.00
_cell.angle_gamma   90.00
#
_symmetry.space_group_name_H-M   'P 1'
#
loop_
_entity.id
_entity.type
_entity.pdbx_description
1 polymer ?
#
loop_
_entity_poly.entity_id
_entity_poly.type
_entity_poly.pdbx_seq_one_letter_code
_entity_poly.pdbx_strand_id
1 'polypeptide(L)' 'MKDVPFSEPITLKLQSVGERKVASSWEAIECMQQWPDRARGRS' A
#
# COMPACT_ATOMS: atom_id res chain seq x y z
N MET A 1 0.05 -5.22 14.84
CA MET A 1 -0.32 -5.94 13.60
C MET A 1 0.77 -6.97 13.32
N LYS A 2 0.45 -8.21 12.93
CA LYS A 2 1.48 -9.16 12.47
C LYS A 2 1.82 -8.81 11.02
N ASP A 3 3.09 -8.65 10.71
CA ASP A 3 3.53 -8.49 9.33
C ASP A 3 3.36 -9.83 8.60
N VAL A 4 2.48 -9.84 7.61
CA VAL A 4 2.28 -11.01 6.75
C VAL A 4 3.03 -10.73 5.45
N PRO A 5 4.13 -11.45 5.16
CA PRO A 5 4.81 -11.33 3.88
C PRO A 5 3.93 -11.89 2.77
N PHE A 6 3.98 -11.25 1.61
CA PHE A 6 3.35 -11.77 0.40
C PHE A 6 4.22 -12.88 -0.19
N SER A 7 3.59 -13.90 -0.77
CA SER A 7 4.32 -14.98 -1.46
C SER A 7 5.13 -14.46 -2.66
N GLU A 8 4.67 -13.39 -3.30
CA GLU A 8 5.38 -12.65 -4.33
C GLU A 8 5.20 -11.14 -4.09
N PRO A 9 6.19 -10.29 -4.41
CA PRO A 9 6.05 -8.87 -4.18
C PRO A 9 5.02 -8.27 -5.15
N ILE A 10 4.02 -7.57 -4.60
CA ILE A 10 2.90 -7.00 -5.34
C ILE A 10 3.19 -5.55 -5.73
N THR A 11 2.65 -5.10 -6.86
CA THR A 11 2.82 -3.71 -7.34
C THR A 11 1.61 -2.87 -6.95
N LEU A 12 1.83 -1.87 -6.10
CA LEU A 12 0.86 -0.84 -5.76
C LEU A 12 0.97 0.34 -6.73
N LYS A 13 -0.16 0.81 -7.25
CA LYS A 13 -0.21 2.02 -8.08
C LYS A 13 -0.69 3.19 -7.22
N LEU A 14 0.26 4.06 -6.86
CA LEU A 14 0.02 5.24 -6.05
C LEU A 14 0.02 6.47 -6.96
N GLN A 15 -1.10 7.20 -7.02
CA GLN A 15 -1.25 8.30 -7.97
C GLN A 15 -0.23 9.44 -7.78
N SER A 16 0.27 9.64 -6.56
CA SER A 16 1.24 10.69 -6.20
C SER A 16 2.70 10.25 -6.33
N VAL A 17 2.99 8.94 -6.25
CA VAL A 17 4.36 8.39 -6.13
C VAL A 17 4.72 7.48 -7.31
N GLY A 18 3.74 7.07 -8.12
CA GLY A 18 3.90 6.11 -9.21
C GLY A 18 3.69 4.67 -8.75
N GLU A 19 4.37 3.73 -9.39
CA GLU A 19 4.29 2.31 -9.04
C GLU A 19 5.32 1.96 -7.96
N ARG A 20 4.90 1.23 -6.93
CA ARG A 20 5.79 0.74 -5.88
C ARG A 20 5.57 -0.75 -5.66
N LYS A 21 6.66 -1.52 -5.65
CA LYS A 21 6.62 -2.94 -5.32
C LYS A 21 6.72 -3.11 -3.80
N VAL A 22 5.86 -3.94 -3.21
CA VAL A 22 5.86 -4.24 -1.77
C VAL A 22 5.87 -5.74 -1.55
N ALA A 23 6.67 -6.21 -0.61
CA ALA A 23 6.83 -7.62 -0.28
C ALA A 23 6.05 -8.02 0.98
N SER A 24 5.54 -7.04 1.75
CA SER A 24 4.75 -7.33 2.94
C SER A 24 3.52 -6.44 3.12
N SER A 25 2.57 -6.95 3.91
CA SER A 25 1.36 -6.23 4.27
C SER A 25 1.64 -4.97 5.08
N TRP A 26 2.70 -4.97 5.91
CA TRP A 26 3.15 -3.74 6.56
C TRP A 26 3.59 -2.68 5.55
N GLU A 27 4.46 -3.03 4.59
CA GLU A 27 4.91 -2.09 3.55
C GLU A 27 3.74 -1.55 2.72
N ALA A 28 2.74 -2.39 2.44
CA ALA A 28 1.54 -1.98 1.74
C ALA A 28 0.74 -0.92 2.53
N ILE A 29 0.63 -1.09 3.85
CA ILE A 29 -0.10 -0.17 4.73
C ILE A 29 0.63 1.16 4.91
N GLU A 30 1.96 1.13 5.03
CA GLU A 30 2.74 2.36 5.06
C GLU A 30 2.57 3.19 3.78
N CYS A 31 2.39 2.52 2.64
CA CYS A 31 2.08 3.18 1.37
C CYS A 31 0.67 3.81 1.35
N MET A 32 -0.29 3.30 2.14
CA MET A 32 -1.64 3.86 2.23
C MET A 32 -1.69 5.22 2.93
N GLN A 33 -0.69 5.60 3.73
CA GLN A 33 -0.65 6.95 4.33
C GLN A 33 -0.65 8.06 3.25
N GLN A 34 -0.05 7.76 2.10
CA GLN A 34 0.05 8.66 0.96
C GLN A 34 -1.16 8.58 0.01
N TRP A 35 -2.18 7.79 0.35
CA TRP A 35 -3.40 7.72 -0.45
C TRP A 35 -4.21 9.01 -0.33
N PRO A 36 -4.76 9.50 -1.45
CA PRO A 36 -5.62 10.66 -1.44
C PRO A 36 -6.89 10.35 -0.63
N ASP A 37 -7.48 11.36 0.02
CA ASP A 37 -8.62 11.18 0.94
C ASP A 37 -9.80 10.44 0.29
N ARG A 38 -10.00 10.61 -1.03
CA ARG A 38 -11.01 9.87 -1.80
C ARG A 38 -10.86 8.34 -1.77
N ALA A 39 -9.67 7.83 -1.48
CA ALA A 39 -9.36 6.40 -1.39
C ALA A 39 -9.31 5.88 0.05
N ARG A 40 -9.45 6.75 1.07
CA ARG A 40 -9.45 6.38 2.50
C ARG A 40 -10.77 5.76 2.99
N GLY A 41 -11.74 5.53 2.11
CA GLY A 41 -13.05 4.96 2.45
C GLY A 41 -14.09 6.03 2.81
N ARG A 42 -15.31 5.61 3.20
CA ARG A 42 -16.41 6.52 3.53
C ARG A 42 -16.07 7.30 4.81
N SER A 43 -16.09 8.63 4.71
CA SER A 43 -16.16 9.58 5.82
C SER A 43 -17.36 9.32 6.72
#